data_AF-A0A8M1FPR9-F1
#
_entry.id   AF-A0A8M1FPR9-F1
#
_cell.length_a   1.000
_cell.length_b   1.000
_cell.length_c   1.000
_cell.angle_alpha   90.00
_cell.angle_beta   90.00
_cell.angle_gamma   90.00
#
_symmetry.space_group_name_H-M   'P 1'
#
loop_
_entity.id
_entity.type
_entity.pdbx_description
1 polymer ?
#
loop_
_entity_poly.entity_id
_entity_poly.type
_entity_poly.pdbx_seq_one_letter_code
_entity_poly.pdbx_strand_id
1 'polypeptide(L)'
;MHLQGAPSPLEKQKRQTIACPSEENEGGSRWSQGALGLEGHGHALSRLNKADCTPPACTDQSHLREAHPARSHGFLLTPTALCPTHGPPSPYPRSPSLPVFSQVKVLKCISEVQADNVVLGQYVGNPSGEGESTKGYLDDPTVPRGSTTATFAAVVLYVENERWDGVPFILRCGKALNERKAEVRLQFRDVAGDIFQQQCKRNELVIRVQPNEAVYTKMMTKKPGMFFNPEESELDLTYGNRYKNVKLPDAYERLILDVFCGNQMHFVRSDELREAWRIFTPLLHKIEREKLQPIPYVYGSRGPAEADELMKRVGFQYEGTYKWVNPHKL
;
A
#
# COMPACT_ATOMS: atom_id res chain seq x y z
N MET A 1 -49.01 16.12 -26.61
CA MET A 1 -48.20 15.00 -26.07
C MET A 1 -46.73 15.31 -26.34
N HIS A 2 -46.04 15.89 -25.36
CA HIS A 2 -44.59 16.04 -25.35
C HIS A 2 -44.08 15.07 -24.29
N LEU A 3 -43.32 14.05 -24.70
CA LEU A 3 -42.63 13.16 -23.78
C LEU A 3 -41.21 13.69 -23.59
N GLN A 4 -40.98 14.22 -22.40
CA GLN A 4 -39.65 14.48 -21.84
C GLN A 4 -38.96 13.14 -21.60
N GLY A 5 -37.86 12.88 -22.31
CA GLY A 5 -36.86 11.88 -21.92
C GLY A 5 -35.74 12.56 -21.16
N ALA A 6 -35.71 12.39 -19.84
CA ALA A 6 -34.61 12.85 -18.99
C ALA A 6 -33.31 12.09 -19.36
N PRO A 7 -32.13 12.74 -19.36
CA PRO A 7 -30.87 12.02 -19.45
C PRO A 7 -30.61 11.30 -18.11
N SER A 8 -30.26 10.01 -18.19
CA SER A 8 -29.85 9.18 -17.06
C SER A 8 -28.59 9.73 -16.39
N PRO A 9 -28.41 9.55 -15.07
CA PRO A 9 -27.25 10.09 -14.36
C PRO A 9 -25.96 9.40 -14.83
N LEU A 10 -24.96 10.23 -15.13
CA LEU A 10 -23.55 9.86 -15.32
C LEU A 10 -23.15 8.64 -14.48
N GLU A 11 -22.95 7.52 -15.15
CA GLU A 11 -22.44 6.29 -14.58
C GLU A 11 -20.98 6.53 -14.17
N LYS A 12 -20.79 6.97 -12.92
CA LYS A 12 -19.49 7.26 -12.32
C LYS A 12 -18.61 6.01 -12.48
N GLN A 13 -17.53 6.13 -13.27
CA GLN A 13 -16.50 5.09 -13.41
C GLN A 13 -15.89 4.77 -12.04
N LYS A 14 -16.43 3.75 -11.37
CA LYS A 14 -15.90 3.19 -10.12
C LYS A 14 -14.62 2.40 -10.45
N ARG A 15 -13.49 2.73 -9.81
CA ARG A 15 -12.14 2.23 -10.12
C ARG A 15 -11.63 1.34 -8.99
N GLN A 16 -11.02 0.19 -9.23
CA GLN A 16 -10.37 -0.59 -8.16
C GLN A 16 -8.95 -0.09 -7.93
N THR A 17 -8.48 -0.02 -6.69
CA THR A 17 -7.09 0.37 -6.37
C THR A 17 -6.39 -0.75 -5.63
N ILE A 18 -5.21 -1.15 -6.13
CA ILE A 18 -4.29 -2.06 -5.46
C ILE A 18 -3.08 -1.25 -5.03
N ALA A 19 -2.74 -1.29 -3.75
CA ALA A 19 -1.48 -0.74 -3.23
C ALA A 19 -0.61 -1.90 -2.73
N CYS A 20 0.53 -2.11 -3.39
CA CYS A 20 1.54 -3.06 -2.94
C CYS A 20 2.74 -2.28 -2.43
N PRO A 21 3.06 -2.30 -1.13
CA PRO A 21 4.38 -1.92 -0.63
C PRO A 21 5.21 -3.17 -0.30
N SER A 22 6.44 -3.27 -0.83
CA SER A 22 7.45 -4.25 -0.40
C SER A 22 8.69 -3.52 0.13
N GLU A 23 9.18 -3.87 1.32
CA GLU A 23 10.39 -3.31 1.93
C GLU A 23 11.60 -4.26 1.87
N GLU A 24 12.77 -3.66 1.99
CA GLU A 24 14.11 -4.23 1.89
C GLU A 24 14.51 -5.05 3.13
N ASN A 25 15.32 -6.09 2.90
CA ASN A 25 16.06 -6.80 3.92
C ASN A 25 17.53 -6.39 3.75
N GLU A 26 17.99 -5.37 4.47
CA GLU A 26 19.43 -5.13 4.58
C GLU A 26 20.01 -6.26 5.44
N GLY A 27 20.72 -7.18 4.79
CA GLY A 27 21.44 -8.26 5.46
C GLY A 27 22.64 -7.70 6.23
N GLY A 28 22.76 -8.05 7.51
CA GLY A 28 23.90 -7.63 8.33
C GLY A 28 23.78 -8.00 9.80
N SER A 29 24.04 -9.27 10.10
CA SER A 29 24.18 -9.88 11.42
C SER A 29 25.00 -9.05 12.43
N ARG A 30 24.36 -8.24 13.29
CA ARG A 30 24.91 -7.84 14.60
C ARG A 30 23.88 -7.13 15.50
N TRP A 31 22.96 -7.90 16.09
CA TRP A 31 22.28 -7.42 17.30
C TRP A 31 23.14 -7.75 18.53
N SER A 32 24.25 -7.04 18.68
CA SER A 32 25.01 -7.03 19.93
C SER A 32 24.37 -6.05 20.89
N GLN A 33 24.01 -6.57 22.07
CA GLN A 33 23.68 -5.81 23.28
C GLN A 33 24.62 -4.63 23.46
N GLY A 34 24.06 -3.44 23.73
CA GLY A 34 24.82 -2.21 23.92
C GLY A 34 23.99 -1.15 24.62
N ALA A 35 23.44 -1.50 25.79
CA ALA A 35 23.11 -0.51 26.80
C ALA A 35 24.41 -0.15 27.54
N LEU A 36 24.78 1.14 27.53
CA LEU A 36 25.56 1.91 28.53
C LEU A 36 26.60 2.84 27.90
N GLY A 37 26.55 4.09 28.33
CA GLY A 37 27.73 4.96 28.47
C GLY A 37 27.60 6.30 27.76
N LEU A 38 27.82 7.39 28.53
CA LEU A 38 27.83 8.82 28.19
C LEU A 38 26.45 9.48 28.42
N GLU A 39 26.23 10.36 29.40
CA GLU A 39 27.13 11.26 30.15
C GLU A 39 26.59 11.54 31.56
N GLY A 40 27.52 11.62 32.51
CA GLY A 40 27.29 12.20 33.83
C GLY A 40 27.62 13.69 33.84
N HIS A 41 27.00 14.37 34.82
CA HIS A 41 27.33 15.66 35.42
C HIS A 41 27.01 16.96 34.67
N GLY A 42 26.01 17.67 35.21
CA GLY A 42 25.75 19.08 34.98
C GLY A 42 24.59 19.59 35.85
N HIS A 43 24.94 20.18 37.00
CA HIS A 43 24.08 20.58 38.13
C HIS A 43 22.89 21.52 37.84
N ALA A 44 21.82 21.29 38.61
CA ALA A 44 20.98 22.24 39.35
C ALA A 44 20.16 23.33 38.62
N LEU A 45 18.82 23.24 38.73
CA LEU A 45 17.98 24.24 39.42
C LEU A 45 16.51 23.75 39.58
N SER A 46 16.18 23.45 40.83
CA SER A 46 14.91 23.68 41.55
C SER A 46 13.52 23.53 40.88
N ARG A 47 12.80 22.51 41.38
CA ARG A 47 11.47 22.57 42.05
C ARG A 47 10.39 23.49 41.45
N LEU A 48 9.28 22.90 40.98
CA LEU A 48 7.95 22.96 41.64
C LEU A 48 6.85 22.22 40.84
N ASN A 49 5.98 21.56 41.61
CA ASN A 49 4.66 21.01 41.30
C ASN A 49 4.55 19.67 40.54
N LYS A 50 4.64 18.60 41.34
CA LYS A 50 3.78 17.42 41.25
C LYS A 50 2.31 17.84 41.34
N ALA A 51 1.51 17.45 40.35
CA ALA A 51 0.09 17.20 40.52
C ALA A 51 -0.25 15.95 39.71
N ASP A 52 -0.94 15.03 40.39
CA ASP A 52 -1.19 13.66 40.02
C ASP A 52 -1.99 13.52 38.71
N CYS A 53 -1.51 12.62 37.83
CA CYS A 53 -2.33 11.88 36.86
C CYS A 53 -1.55 10.63 36.42
N THR A 54 -1.57 9.57 37.24
CA THR A 54 -1.25 8.21 36.81
C THR A 54 -2.51 7.53 36.26
N PRO A 55 -2.55 7.10 34.98
CA PRO A 55 -3.36 5.97 34.58
C PRO A 55 -2.55 4.65 34.73
N PRO A 56 -3.20 3.52 35.01
CA PRO A 56 -2.52 2.30 35.44
C PRO A 56 -1.93 1.50 34.27
N ALA A 57 -0.83 0.81 34.59
CA ALA A 57 -0.35 -0.42 33.96
C ALA A 57 -0.10 -0.39 32.43
N CYS A 58 1.01 0.23 32.03
CA CYS A 58 1.69 -0.11 30.78
C CYS A 58 2.81 -1.11 31.11
N THR A 59 2.43 -2.36 31.34
CA THR A 59 3.38 -3.46 31.50
C THR A 59 3.36 -4.28 30.22
N ASP A 60 4.53 -4.34 29.58
CA ASP A 60 4.91 -5.25 28.50
C ASP A 60 4.42 -4.92 27.07
N GLN A 61 4.99 -3.86 26.48
CA GLN A 61 4.92 -3.56 25.04
C GLN A 61 6.21 -3.93 24.28
N SER A 62 7.06 -4.77 24.86
CA SER A 62 8.35 -5.14 24.24
C SER A 62 8.17 -5.97 22.96
N HIS A 63 7.10 -6.79 22.88
CA HIS A 63 6.76 -7.61 21.73
C HIS A 63 6.03 -6.89 20.59
N LEU A 64 5.55 -5.66 20.79
CA LEU A 64 4.78 -4.90 19.79
C LEU A 64 5.64 -4.10 18.79
N ARG A 65 6.98 -4.20 18.89
CA ARG A 65 7.94 -3.42 18.09
C ARG A 65 8.16 -3.94 16.67
N GLU A 66 7.67 -5.13 16.33
CA GLU A 66 7.67 -5.61 14.95
C GLU A 66 6.49 -5.02 14.18
N ALA A 67 6.65 -3.76 13.77
CA ALA A 67 5.67 -3.02 12.99
C ALA A 67 5.40 -3.73 11.65
N HIS A 68 4.20 -4.30 11.51
CA HIS A 68 3.72 -4.85 10.24
C HIS A 68 3.77 -3.77 9.13
N PRO A 69 4.35 -4.06 7.95
CA PRO A 69 4.53 -3.08 6.86
C PRO A 69 3.22 -2.52 6.30
N ALA A 70 2.09 -3.22 6.50
CA ALA A 70 0.76 -2.73 6.17
C ALA A 70 0.37 -1.45 6.94
N ARG A 71 0.95 -1.21 8.12
CA ARG A 71 0.55 -0.11 9.03
C ARG A 71 1.09 1.26 8.60
N SER A 72 2.32 1.33 8.10
CA SER A 72 2.96 2.60 7.69
C SER A 72 2.75 2.89 6.20
N HIS A 73 2.81 1.88 5.34
CA HIS A 73 2.70 2.07 3.87
C HIS A 73 1.26 2.02 3.34
N GLY A 74 0.28 1.62 4.16
CA GLY A 74 -1.15 1.78 3.85
C GLY A 74 -1.56 3.24 3.55
N PHE A 75 -0.67 4.19 3.87
CA PHE A 75 -0.81 5.61 3.57
C PHE A 75 -0.92 5.95 2.07
N LEU A 76 -0.52 5.05 1.15
CA LEU A 76 -0.73 5.27 -0.29
C LEU A 76 -2.20 5.12 -0.72
N LEU A 77 -3.04 4.46 0.08
CA LEU A 77 -4.49 4.39 -0.18
C LEU A 77 -5.13 5.78 -0.09
N THR A 78 -4.69 6.57 0.88
CA THR A 78 -5.30 7.85 1.22
C THR A 78 -5.25 8.85 0.06
N PRO A 79 -4.09 9.17 -0.56
CA PRO A 79 -4.02 10.11 -1.68
C PRO A 79 -4.80 9.64 -2.91
N THR A 80 -4.90 8.33 -3.13
CA THR A 80 -5.66 7.76 -4.27
C THR A 80 -7.17 7.89 -4.07
N ALA A 81 -7.64 7.77 -2.83
CA ALA A 81 -9.06 7.84 -2.47
C ALA A 81 -9.59 9.27 -2.29
N LEU A 82 -8.72 10.29 -2.25
CA LEU A 82 -9.14 11.69 -2.08
C LEU A 82 -10.11 12.15 -3.17
N CYS A 83 -11.30 12.62 -2.76
CA CYS A 83 -12.23 13.34 -3.64
C CYS A 83 -11.67 14.74 -3.96
N PRO A 84 -11.80 15.24 -5.20
CA PRO A 84 -11.58 16.65 -5.48
C PRO A 84 -12.58 17.45 -4.63
N THR A 85 -12.08 18.38 -3.82
CA THR A 85 -12.93 19.34 -3.11
C THR A 85 -13.70 20.16 -4.14
N HIS A 86 -15.02 20.00 -4.22
CA HIS A 86 -15.89 20.82 -5.07
C HIS A 86 -15.94 22.24 -4.49
N GLY A 87 -15.13 23.13 -5.04
CA GLY A 87 -15.19 24.56 -4.81
C GLY A 87 -14.55 25.29 -5.99
N PRO A 88 -15.03 26.49 -6.37
CA PRO A 88 -14.38 27.28 -7.42
C PRO A 88 -12.90 27.51 -7.04
N PRO A 89 -11.99 27.65 -8.02
CA PRO A 89 -10.59 27.96 -7.72
C PRO A 89 -10.53 29.25 -6.90
N SER A 90 -10.25 29.11 -5.61
CA SER A 90 -10.07 30.25 -4.71
C SER A 90 -8.80 30.99 -5.14
N PRO A 91 -8.83 32.34 -5.25
CA PRO A 91 -7.64 33.14 -5.56
C PRO A 91 -6.61 33.15 -4.41
N TYR A 92 -6.92 32.53 -3.27
CA TYR A 92 -6.00 32.41 -2.13
C TYR A 92 -5.15 31.13 -2.20
N PRO A 93 -3.87 31.18 -1.79
CA PRO A 93 -3.05 29.98 -1.65
C PRO A 93 -3.79 28.96 -0.77
N ARG A 94 -3.97 27.74 -1.30
CA ARG A 94 -4.63 26.64 -0.58
C ARG A 94 -3.99 26.49 0.81
N SER A 95 -4.80 26.53 1.86
CA SER A 95 -4.27 26.31 3.21
C SER A 95 -3.67 24.89 3.26
N PRO A 96 -2.49 24.72 3.87
CA PRO A 96 -1.83 23.41 3.99
C PRO A 96 -2.67 22.39 4.77
N SER A 97 -3.75 22.82 5.44
CA SER A 97 -4.66 21.97 6.20
C SER A 97 -5.67 21.17 5.35
N LEU A 98 -5.98 21.61 4.12
CA LEU A 98 -7.10 21.03 3.34
C LEU A 98 -6.87 19.58 2.88
N PRO A 99 -5.69 19.21 2.34
CA PRO A 99 -5.47 17.84 1.86
C PRO A 99 -5.46 16.84 3.03
N VAL A 100 -4.80 17.19 4.13
CA VAL A 100 -4.75 16.40 5.38
C VAL A 100 -6.16 16.19 5.95
N PHE A 101 -7.00 17.23 5.91
CA PHE A 101 -8.39 17.09 6.38
C PHE A 101 -9.21 16.10 5.54
N SER A 102 -8.97 16.07 4.23
CA SER A 102 -9.64 15.11 3.34
C SER A 102 -9.15 13.67 3.53
N GLN A 103 -7.91 13.47 3.97
CA GLN A 103 -7.35 12.15 4.27
C GLN A 103 -8.08 11.48 5.45
N VAL A 104 -8.22 12.19 6.57
CA VAL A 104 -8.95 11.69 7.75
C VAL A 104 -10.41 11.35 7.42
N LYS A 105 -11.06 12.15 6.57
CA LYS A 105 -12.44 11.88 6.14
C LYS A 105 -12.57 10.54 5.42
N VAL A 106 -11.59 10.20 4.58
CA VAL A 106 -11.58 8.90 3.89
C VAL A 106 -11.40 7.77 4.90
N LEU A 107 -10.44 7.89 5.83
CA LEU A 107 -10.18 6.85 6.84
C LEU A 107 -11.39 6.59 7.76
N LYS A 108 -12.17 7.64 8.07
CA LYS A 108 -13.42 7.51 8.83
C LYS A 108 -14.51 6.73 8.11
N CYS A 109 -14.48 6.71 6.78
CA CYS A 109 -15.41 5.92 5.96
C CYS A 109 -14.93 4.48 5.74
N ILE A 110 -13.83 4.04 6.35
CA ILE A 110 -13.35 2.67 6.24
C ILE A 110 -13.83 1.89 7.47
N SER A 111 -14.58 0.82 7.20
CA SER A 111 -15.01 -0.13 8.24
C SER A 111 -13.84 -1.00 8.73
N GLU A 112 -14.00 -1.54 9.93
CA GLU A 112 -13.02 -2.45 10.53
C GLU A 112 -12.82 -3.70 9.67
N VAL A 113 -11.56 -4.17 9.59
CA VAL A 113 -11.21 -5.29 8.73
C VAL A 113 -11.78 -6.60 9.27
N GLN A 114 -12.58 -7.27 8.44
CA GLN A 114 -13.11 -8.60 8.74
C GLN A 114 -12.14 -9.69 8.30
N ALA A 115 -12.05 -10.77 9.08
CA ALA A 115 -11.13 -11.89 8.83
C ALA A 115 -11.35 -12.55 7.44
N ASP A 116 -12.59 -12.56 6.95
CA ASP A 116 -12.91 -13.15 5.65
C ASP A 116 -12.25 -12.42 4.46
N ASN A 117 -11.87 -11.16 4.66
CA ASN A 117 -11.22 -10.30 3.68
C ASN A 117 -9.70 -10.22 3.89
N VAL A 118 -9.12 -11.18 4.61
CA VAL A 118 -7.71 -11.21 4.97
C VAL A 118 -7.11 -12.57 4.61
N VAL A 119 -5.96 -12.55 3.96
CA VAL A 119 -5.12 -13.72 3.74
C VAL A 119 -3.76 -13.43 4.37
N LEU A 120 -3.33 -14.29 5.29
CA LEU A 120 -2.04 -14.21 5.95
C LEU A 120 -1.13 -15.34 5.46
N GLY A 121 0.14 -15.04 5.21
CA GLY A 121 1.12 -16.02 4.78
C GLY A 121 2.42 -15.93 5.57
N GLN A 122 3.18 -17.03 5.58
CA GLN A 122 4.52 -17.11 6.15
C GLN A 122 5.47 -17.82 5.18
N TYR A 123 6.66 -17.26 4.94
CA TYR A 123 7.56 -17.85 3.94
C TYR A 123 8.29 -19.08 4.47
N VAL A 124 8.46 -20.06 3.58
CA VAL A 124 9.26 -21.27 3.78
C VAL A 124 10.46 -21.27 2.83
N GLY A 125 11.52 -21.95 3.23
CA GLY A 125 12.73 -22.09 2.41
C GLY A 125 12.43 -22.70 1.06
N ASN A 126 13.07 -22.20 0.02
CA ASN A 126 13.03 -22.76 -1.32
C ASN A 126 14.11 -23.86 -1.45
N PRO A 127 13.75 -25.15 -1.58
CA PRO A 127 14.73 -26.23 -1.70
C PRO A 127 15.61 -26.14 -2.94
N SER A 128 15.16 -25.44 -3.97
CA SER A 128 15.89 -25.22 -5.23
C SER A 128 16.60 -23.87 -5.27
N GLY A 129 16.52 -23.08 -4.20
CA GLY A 129 17.18 -21.79 -4.09
C GLY A 129 18.65 -21.91 -3.68
N GLU A 130 19.34 -20.78 -3.69
CA GLU A 130 20.72 -20.64 -3.21
C GLU A 130 20.77 -19.64 -2.04
N GLY A 131 21.70 -19.87 -1.10
CA GLY A 131 21.93 -18.97 0.04
C GLY A 131 20.70 -18.77 0.93
N GLU A 132 20.36 -17.51 1.23
CA GLU A 132 19.25 -17.16 2.12
C GLU A 132 17.89 -17.61 1.61
N SER A 133 17.72 -17.83 0.30
CA SER A 133 16.45 -18.31 -0.26
C SER A 133 16.11 -19.75 0.17
N THR A 134 17.10 -20.52 0.66
CA THR A 134 16.89 -21.87 1.19
C THR A 134 16.30 -21.88 2.60
N LYS A 135 16.32 -20.75 3.32
CA LYS A 135 15.87 -20.63 4.71
C LYS A 135 14.45 -20.06 4.77
N GLY A 136 13.59 -20.69 5.58
CA GLY A 136 12.27 -20.20 5.93
C GLY A 136 12.30 -19.22 7.10
N TYR A 137 11.13 -18.65 7.43
CA TYR A 137 11.02 -17.71 8.55
C TYR A 137 11.37 -18.36 9.89
N LEU A 138 10.99 -19.63 10.07
CA LEU A 138 11.27 -20.40 11.28
C LEU A 138 12.71 -20.91 11.39
N ASP A 139 13.50 -20.79 10.32
CA ASP A 139 14.91 -21.18 10.30
C ASP A 139 15.83 -20.06 10.81
N ASP A 140 15.30 -18.83 10.95
CA ASP A 140 16.02 -17.72 11.55
C ASP A 140 16.19 -17.96 13.06
N PRO A 141 17.43 -17.99 13.60
CA PRO A 141 17.67 -18.27 15.01
C PRO A 141 17.10 -17.21 15.96
N THR A 142 16.76 -16.02 15.46
CA THR A 142 16.14 -14.95 16.26
C THR A 142 14.62 -15.14 16.43
N VAL A 143 14.00 -16.00 15.62
CA VAL A 143 12.56 -16.22 15.61
C VAL A 143 12.17 -17.32 16.60
N PRO A 144 11.14 -17.12 17.45
CA PRO A 144 10.64 -18.16 18.33
C PRO A 144 10.17 -19.41 17.59
N ARG A 145 10.50 -20.60 18.11
CA ARG A 145 10.04 -21.87 17.54
C ARG A 145 8.51 -21.94 17.54
N GLY A 146 7.91 -22.20 16.37
CA GLY A 146 6.46 -22.24 16.21
C GLY A 146 5.79 -20.86 16.13
N SER A 147 6.54 -19.81 15.79
CA SER A 147 5.98 -18.48 15.55
C SER A 147 4.92 -18.50 14.45
N THR A 148 3.77 -17.88 14.72
CA THR A 148 2.66 -17.70 13.78
C THR A 148 2.64 -16.31 13.15
N THR A 149 3.72 -15.54 13.31
CA THR A 149 3.84 -14.20 12.75
C THR A 149 3.75 -14.25 11.21
N ALA A 150 2.81 -13.50 10.66
CA ALA A 150 2.60 -13.42 9.22
C ALA A 150 3.68 -12.53 8.56
N THR A 151 4.38 -13.08 7.57
CA THR A 151 5.35 -12.36 6.73
C THR A 151 4.75 -11.85 5.42
N PHE A 152 3.51 -12.23 5.14
CA PHE A 152 2.69 -11.77 4.02
C PHE A 152 1.26 -11.48 4.50
N ALA A 153 0.67 -10.42 3.98
CA ALA A 153 -0.75 -10.13 4.18
C ALA A 153 -1.36 -9.56 2.89
N ALA A 154 -2.53 -10.09 2.52
CA ALA A 154 -3.43 -9.48 1.55
C ALA A 154 -4.74 -9.12 2.26
N VAL A 155 -5.15 -7.86 2.18
CA VAL A 155 -6.32 -7.32 2.89
C VAL A 155 -7.19 -6.55 1.92
N VAL A 156 -8.49 -6.77 1.97
CA VAL A 156 -9.47 -5.97 1.21
C VAL A 156 -10.19 -5.01 2.14
N LEU A 157 -10.15 -3.73 1.79
CA LEU A 157 -10.89 -2.66 2.44
C LEU A 157 -11.95 -2.08 1.51
N TYR A 158 -12.98 -1.50 2.10
CA TYR A 158 -14.00 -0.73 1.37
C TYR A 158 -14.08 0.66 1.99
N VAL A 159 -14.20 1.68 1.13
CA VAL A 159 -14.41 3.06 1.55
C VAL A 159 -15.89 3.38 1.33
N GLU A 160 -16.64 3.47 2.42
CA GLU A 160 -18.08 3.71 2.43
C GLU A 160 -18.39 5.19 2.21
N ASN A 161 -18.16 5.66 0.98
CA ASN A 161 -18.58 6.97 0.53
C ASN A 161 -19.17 6.91 -0.87
N GLU A 162 -19.90 7.96 -1.27
CA GLU A 162 -20.62 7.99 -2.56
C GLU A 162 -19.72 7.72 -3.77
N ARG A 163 -18.42 8.05 -3.69
CA ARG A 163 -17.47 7.89 -4.79
C ARG A 163 -16.94 6.46 -4.90
N TRP A 164 -16.66 5.82 -3.77
CA TRP A 164 -15.97 4.54 -3.67
C TRP A 164 -16.86 3.40 -3.16
N ASP A 165 -18.15 3.65 -3.05
CA ASP A 165 -19.13 2.64 -2.70
C ASP A 165 -19.04 1.42 -3.63
N GLY A 166 -18.88 0.23 -3.03
CA GLY A 166 -18.70 -1.04 -3.73
C GLY A 166 -17.35 -1.21 -4.45
N VAL A 167 -16.37 -0.34 -4.22
CA VAL A 167 -15.01 -0.49 -4.75
C VAL A 167 -14.11 -1.18 -3.71
N PRO A 168 -13.52 -2.34 -4.04
CA PRO A 168 -12.48 -2.93 -3.20
C PRO A 168 -11.14 -2.21 -3.35
N PHE A 169 -10.52 -1.93 -2.20
CA PHE A 169 -9.13 -1.53 -2.07
C PHE A 169 -8.33 -2.72 -1.58
N ILE A 170 -7.42 -3.22 -2.42
CA ILE A 170 -6.60 -4.38 -2.09
C ILE A 170 -5.24 -3.88 -1.63
N LEU A 171 -4.89 -4.17 -0.38
CA LEU A 171 -3.53 -4.02 0.12
C LEU A 171 -2.84 -5.37 0.05
N ARG A 172 -1.65 -5.43 -0.55
CA ARG A 172 -0.84 -6.64 -0.55
C ARG A 172 0.59 -6.30 -0.20
N CYS A 173 1.10 -6.87 0.88
CA CYS A 173 2.47 -6.66 1.31
C CYS A 173 3.07 -7.98 1.77
N GLY A 174 4.37 -8.17 1.55
CA GLY A 174 5.07 -9.32 2.09
C GLY A 174 6.57 -9.26 1.90
N LYS A 175 7.26 -10.14 2.61
CA LYS A 175 8.70 -10.37 2.51
C LYS A 175 8.99 -11.64 1.71
N ALA A 176 10.24 -11.77 1.24
CA ALA A 176 10.70 -12.94 0.49
C ALA A 176 9.84 -13.25 -0.74
N LEU A 177 9.38 -12.19 -1.42
CA LEU A 177 8.61 -12.29 -2.66
C LEU A 177 9.52 -12.33 -3.89
N ASN A 178 8.93 -12.57 -5.06
CA ASN A 178 9.62 -12.66 -6.34
C ASN A 178 10.34 -11.38 -6.78
N GLU A 179 9.86 -10.21 -6.35
CA GLU A 179 10.42 -8.92 -6.72
C GLU A 179 10.24 -7.87 -5.62
N ARG A 180 11.17 -6.92 -5.55
CA ARG A 180 10.98 -5.67 -4.80
C ARG A 180 10.17 -4.73 -5.67
N LYS A 181 8.96 -4.38 -5.23
CA LYS A 181 8.07 -3.47 -5.93
C LYS A 181 7.10 -2.77 -4.98
N ALA A 182 7.11 -1.44 -5.02
CA ALA A 182 6.06 -0.60 -4.49
C ALA A 182 5.25 0.00 -5.64
N GLU A 183 3.98 -0.39 -5.78
CA GLU A 183 3.11 0.10 -6.86
C GLU A 183 1.69 0.39 -6.38
N VAL A 184 1.08 1.40 -7.01
CA VAL A 184 -0.36 1.66 -6.96
C VAL A 184 -0.93 1.35 -8.33
N ARG A 185 -1.89 0.44 -8.41
CA ARG A 185 -2.56 0.03 -9.65
C ARG A 185 -4.03 0.35 -9.57
N LEU A 186 -4.53 1.12 -10.53
CA LEU A 186 -5.95 1.37 -10.69
C LEU A 186 -6.47 0.56 -11.86
N GLN A 187 -7.31 -0.45 -11.61
CA GLN A 187 -7.97 -1.21 -12.66
C GLN A 187 -9.34 -0.60 -12.95
N PHE A 188 -9.56 -0.22 -14.22
CA PHE A 188 -10.83 0.33 -14.69
C PHE A 188 -11.83 -0.79 -14.99
N ARG A 189 -13.12 -0.45 -15.00
CA ARG A 189 -14.17 -1.36 -15.44
C ARG A 189 -14.11 -1.59 -16.95
N ASP A 190 -14.73 -2.68 -17.38
CA ASP A 190 -14.92 -3.00 -18.78
C ASP A 190 -15.73 -1.89 -19.49
N VAL A 191 -15.43 -1.65 -20.76
CA VAL A 191 -16.12 -0.64 -21.56
C VAL A 191 -17.54 -1.15 -21.87
N ALA A 192 -18.56 -0.36 -21.55
CA ALA A 192 -19.93 -0.70 -21.86
C ALA A 192 -20.18 -0.67 -23.38
N GLY A 193 -20.91 -1.66 -23.90
CA GLY A 193 -21.22 -1.75 -25.32
C GLY A 193 -20.04 -2.23 -26.17
N ASP A 194 -19.47 -3.38 -25.81
CA ASP A 194 -18.31 -3.94 -26.49
C ASP A 194 -18.62 -4.36 -27.94
N ILE A 195 -17.99 -3.67 -28.89
CA ILE A 195 -18.03 -3.95 -30.33
C ILE A 195 -16.85 -4.83 -30.79
N PHE A 196 -15.92 -5.14 -29.90
CA PHE A 196 -14.67 -5.85 -30.19
C PHE A 196 -14.68 -7.32 -29.73
N GLN A 197 -15.87 -7.93 -29.59
CA GLN A 197 -16.05 -9.37 -29.34
C GLN A 197 -15.25 -9.90 -28.13
N GLN A 198 -15.26 -9.16 -27.01
CA GLN A 198 -14.55 -9.47 -25.76
C GLN A 198 -13.03 -9.52 -25.86
N GLN A 199 -12.46 -8.92 -26.91
CA GLN A 199 -11.01 -8.78 -27.05
C GLN A 199 -10.46 -7.59 -26.24
N CYS A 200 -11.33 -6.65 -25.84
CA CYS A 200 -10.94 -5.51 -25.02
C CYS A 200 -10.66 -5.94 -23.58
N LYS A 201 -9.49 -5.54 -23.07
CA LYS A 201 -9.08 -5.78 -21.69
C LYS A 201 -9.27 -4.52 -20.85
N ARG A 202 -9.31 -4.69 -19.54
CA ARG A 202 -9.44 -3.56 -18.60
C ARG A 202 -8.22 -2.66 -18.72
N ASN A 203 -8.48 -1.37 -18.88
CA ASN A 203 -7.42 -0.38 -18.78
C ASN A 203 -6.87 -0.38 -17.35
N GLU A 204 -5.59 -0.08 -17.20
CA GLU A 204 -4.95 0.03 -15.89
C GLU A 204 -4.05 1.26 -15.84
N LEU A 205 -4.16 2.06 -14.78
CA LEU A 205 -3.18 3.09 -14.48
C LEU A 205 -2.25 2.56 -13.38
N VAL A 206 -0.97 2.46 -13.68
CA VAL A 206 0.04 1.97 -12.74
C VAL A 206 1.01 3.09 -12.41
N ILE A 207 1.15 3.33 -11.12
CA ILE A 207 2.12 4.25 -10.54
C ILE A 207 3.10 3.40 -9.76
N ARG A 208 4.29 3.18 -10.32
CA ARG A 208 5.37 2.47 -9.65
C ARG A 208 6.22 3.48 -8.89
N VAL A 209 6.19 3.35 -7.56
CA VAL A 209 6.92 4.22 -6.63
C VAL A 209 8.38 3.80 -6.54
N GLN A 210 8.66 2.50 -6.47
CA GLN A 210 10.03 1.98 -6.46
C GLN A 210 10.04 0.48 -6.79
N PRO A 211 11.13 -0.08 -7.32
CA PRO A 211 12.25 0.59 -7.99
C PRO A 211 11.84 1.08 -9.40
N ASN A 212 12.67 1.92 -10.04
CA ASN A 212 12.44 2.48 -11.37
C ASN A 212 11.11 3.24 -11.46
N GLU A 213 11.07 4.42 -10.85
CA GLU A 213 9.89 5.30 -10.78
C GLU A 213 9.28 5.47 -12.17
N ALA A 214 8.02 5.05 -12.31
CA ALA A 214 7.32 5.09 -13.58
C ALA A 214 5.84 5.28 -13.38
N VAL A 215 5.22 6.00 -14.30
CA VAL A 215 3.77 6.09 -14.42
C VAL A 215 3.41 5.61 -15.81
N TYR A 216 2.60 4.56 -15.89
CA TYR A 216 2.15 4.06 -17.18
C TYR A 216 0.67 3.71 -17.16
N THR A 217 0.01 3.94 -18.28
CA THR A 217 -1.38 3.54 -18.49
C THR A 217 -1.44 2.45 -19.53
N LYS A 218 -1.91 1.26 -19.13
CA LYS A 218 -2.26 0.17 -20.02
C LYS A 218 -3.60 0.49 -20.69
N MET A 219 -3.61 0.43 -22.02
CA MET A 219 -4.78 0.69 -22.83
C MET A 219 -4.82 -0.20 -24.06
N MET A 220 -6.00 -0.31 -24.66
CA MET A 220 -6.15 -1.00 -25.93
C MET A 220 -5.77 -0.07 -27.08
N THR A 221 -4.88 -0.52 -27.95
CA THR A 221 -4.56 0.14 -29.23
C THR A 221 -4.89 -0.79 -30.39
N LYS A 222 -5.03 -0.24 -31.60
CA LYS A 222 -5.11 -1.06 -32.81
C LYS A 222 -3.78 -1.77 -32.99
N LYS A 223 -3.80 -3.10 -33.15
CA LYS A 223 -2.61 -3.88 -33.45
C LYS A 223 -1.84 -3.27 -34.65
N PRO A 224 -0.55 -2.92 -34.49
CA PRO A 224 0.25 -2.39 -35.58
C PRO A 224 0.28 -3.34 -36.79
N GLY A 225 0.15 -2.78 -37.99
CA GLY A 225 0.11 -3.53 -39.26
C GLY A 225 -1.30 -3.64 -39.86
N MET A 226 -1.50 -4.67 -40.70
CA MET A 226 -2.75 -4.93 -41.43
C MET A 226 -3.74 -5.75 -40.61
N PHE A 227 -3.87 -5.44 -39.32
CA PHE A 227 -4.79 -6.11 -38.40
C PHE A 227 -5.85 -5.11 -37.91
N PHE A 228 -7.05 -5.60 -37.60
CA PHE A 228 -8.14 -4.78 -37.04
C PHE A 228 -8.43 -5.07 -35.57
N ASN A 229 -7.78 -6.09 -35.00
CA ASN A 229 -8.00 -6.49 -33.62
C ASN A 229 -7.31 -5.53 -32.65
N PRO A 230 -7.93 -5.26 -31.48
CA PRO A 230 -7.28 -4.51 -30.42
C PRO A 230 -6.18 -5.35 -29.75
N GLU A 231 -5.11 -4.70 -29.34
CA GLU A 231 -3.99 -5.29 -28.59
C GLU A 231 -3.66 -4.37 -27.39
N GLU A 232 -3.24 -4.97 -26.27
CA GLU A 232 -2.80 -4.20 -25.10
C GLU A 232 -1.48 -3.49 -25.42
N SER A 233 -1.43 -2.19 -25.13
CA SER A 233 -0.23 -1.37 -25.21
C SER A 233 -0.22 -0.37 -24.04
N GLU A 234 0.82 0.44 -23.94
CA GLU A 234 1.01 1.38 -22.83
C GLU A 234 1.40 2.78 -23.30
N LEU A 235 0.95 3.77 -22.53
CA LEU A 235 1.59 5.08 -22.49
C LEU A 235 2.49 5.11 -21.25
N ASP A 236 3.81 5.11 -21.45
CA ASP A 236 4.81 5.04 -20.39
C ASP A 236 5.53 6.38 -20.16
N LEU A 237 5.69 6.73 -18.88
CA LEU A 237 6.56 7.77 -18.38
C LEU A 237 7.50 7.16 -17.34
N THR A 238 8.64 6.66 -17.79
CA THR A 238 9.73 6.22 -16.91
C THR A 238 10.67 7.40 -16.56
N TYR A 239 10.83 7.69 -15.27
CA TYR A 239 11.59 8.85 -14.79
C TYR A 239 13.07 8.76 -15.17
N GLY A 240 13.68 7.59 -15.01
CA GLY A 240 15.09 7.37 -15.36
C GLY A 240 15.41 7.67 -16.82
N ASN A 241 14.45 7.49 -17.73
CA ASN A 241 14.62 7.76 -19.16
C ASN A 241 14.29 9.21 -19.50
N ARG A 242 13.24 9.77 -18.90
CA ARG A 242 12.73 11.11 -19.22
C ARG A 242 13.50 12.24 -18.52
N TYR A 243 14.05 11.97 -17.34
CA TYR A 243 14.70 12.93 -16.44
C TYR A 243 16.10 12.47 -16.01
N LYS A 244 16.91 12.00 -16.96
CA LYS A 244 18.25 11.40 -16.72
C LYS A 244 19.18 12.21 -15.81
N ASN A 245 19.09 13.53 -15.84
CA ASN A 245 19.99 14.43 -15.11
C ASN A 245 19.39 14.97 -13.79
N VAL A 246 18.22 14.50 -13.39
CA VAL A 246 17.55 14.94 -12.17
C VAL A 246 17.83 13.93 -11.06
N LYS A 247 18.55 14.35 -10.02
CA LYS A 247 18.66 13.57 -8.79
C LYS A 247 17.31 13.63 -8.06
N LEU A 248 16.67 12.48 -7.88
CA LEU A 248 15.55 12.37 -6.96
C LEU A 248 16.12 12.40 -5.52
N PRO A 249 15.69 13.35 -4.67
CA PRO A 249 16.12 13.39 -3.29
C PRO A 249 15.60 12.15 -2.56
N ASP A 250 16.39 11.63 -1.62
CA ASP A 250 15.92 10.57 -0.73
C ASP A 250 14.73 11.05 0.13
N ALA A 251 13.91 10.10 0.61
CA ALA A 251 12.75 10.40 1.43
C ALA A 251 13.13 11.22 2.66
N TYR A 252 14.24 10.92 3.33
CA TYR A 252 14.68 11.68 4.51
C TYR A 252 15.20 13.08 4.16
N GLU A 253 15.90 13.26 3.03
CA GLU A 253 16.32 14.59 2.57
C GLU A 253 15.11 15.52 2.42
N ARG A 254 14.02 15.01 1.83
CA ARG A 254 12.79 15.76 1.63
C ARG A 254 12.05 16.03 2.95
N LEU A 255 11.89 15.02 3.80
CA LEU A 255 11.15 15.16 5.06
C LEU A 255 11.84 16.14 6.01
N ILE A 256 13.17 16.08 6.13
CA ILE A 256 13.93 17.01 6.98
C ILE A 256 13.77 18.45 6.47
N LEU A 257 13.85 18.66 5.14
CA LEU A 257 13.62 19.98 4.56
C LEU A 257 12.20 20.50 4.86
N ASP A 258 11.19 19.64 4.78
CA ASP A 258 9.81 20.01 5.11
C ASP A 258 9.67 20.44 6.59
N VAL A 259 10.41 19.85 7.54
CA VAL A 259 10.46 20.31 8.95
C VAL A 259 11.01 21.74 9.05
N PHE A 260 12.12 22.04 8.36
CA PHE A 260 12.70 23.39 8.35
C PHE A 260 11.77 24.43 7.73
N CYS A 261 11.01 24.03 6.70
CA CYS A 261 10.01 24.88 6.06
C CYS A 261 8.70 25.00 6.85
N GLY A 262 8.54 24.27 7.97
CA GLY A 262 7.30 24.22 8.74
C GLY A 262 6.15 23.55 7.98
N ASN A 263 6.44 22.74 6.97
CA ASN A 263 5.46 22.06 6.14
C ASN A 263 5.10 20.69 6.71
N GLN A 264 3.91 20.56 7.28
CA GLN A 264 3.44 19.32 7.91
C GLN A 264 2.71 18.37 6.95
N MET A 265 2.66 18.67 5.65
CA MET A 265 1.87 17.93 4.66
C MET A 265 2.24 16.46 4.49
N HIS A 266 3.51 16.11 4.70
CA HIS A 266 4.02 14.74 4.57
C HIS A 266 4.14 14.01 5.91
N PHE A 267 3.69 14.64 7.01
CA PHE A 267 3.73 14.06 8.35
C PHE A 267 2.35 13.55 8.76
N VAL A 268 2.34 12.41 9.43
CA VAL A 268 1.11 11.78 9.92
C VAL A 268 0.55 12.58 11.09
N ARG A 269 -0.74 12.93 11.03
CA ARG A 269 -1.42 13.62 12.12
C ARG A 269 -1.98 12.64 13.16
N SER A 270 -2.14 13.08 14.40
CA SER A 270 -2.59 12.21 15.50
C SER A 270 -3.98 11.59 15.30
N ASP A 271 -4.88 12.28 14.60
CA ASP A 271 -6.21 11.75 14.26
C ASP A 271 -6.17 10.77 13.08
N GLU A 272 -5.32 10.99 12.07
CA GLU A 272 -5.04 10.00 11.02
C GLU A 272 -4.52 8.70 11.64
N LEU A 273 -3.57 8.81 12.57
CA LEU A 273 -3.02 7.66 13.29
C LEU A 273 -4.12 6.93 14.08
N ARG A 274 -5.02 7.66 14.76
CA ARG A 274 -6.13 7.07 15.52
C ARG A 274 -7.08 6.26 14.62
N GLU A 275 -7.45 6.80 13.46
CA GLU A 275 -8.33 6.09 12.51
C GLU A 275 -7.63 4.88 11.89
N ALA A 276 -6.34 4.97 11.58
CA ALA A 276 -5.56 3.82 11.10
C ALA A 276 -5.54 2.68 12.13
N TRP A 277 -5.35 2.98 13.42
CA TRP A 277 -5.44 1.98 14.49
C TRP A 277 -6.85 1.42 14.62
N ARG A 278 -7.90 2.25 14.58
CA ARG A 278 -9.30 1.80 14.64
C ARG A 278 -9.60 0.72 13.60
N ILE A 279 -9.12 0.91 12.36
CA ILE A 279 -9.38 -0.02 11.24
C ILE A 279 -8.76 -1.40 11.48
N PHE A 280 -7.52 -1.47 11.96
CA PHE A 280 -6.75 -2.73 12.04
C PHE A 280 -6.69 -3.38 13.43
N THR A 281 -6.90 -2.64 14.52
CA THR A 281 -6.81 -3.17 15.89
C THR A 281 -7.67 -4.43 16.13
N PRO A 282 -8.94 -4.50 15.70
CA PRO A 282 -9.77 -5.70 15.92
C PRO A 282 -9.18 -6.95 15.26
N LEU A 283 -8.65 -6.82 14.04
CA LEU A 283 -7.99 -7.91 13.32
C LEU A 283 -6.72 -8.36 14.04
N LEU A 284 -5.90 -7.41 14.49
CA LEU A 284 -4.65 -7.70 15.20
C LEU A 284 -4.92 -8.43 16.52
N HIS A 285 -5.88 -7.96 17.31
CA HIS A 285 -6.30 -8.64 18.53
C HIS A 285 -6.88 -10.04 18.25
N LYS A 286 -7.50 -10.26 17.09
CA LYS A 286 -7.96 -11.60 16.68
C LYS A 286 -6.78 -12.51 16.36
N ILE A 287 -5.81 -12.03 15.59
CA ILE A 287 -4.59 -12.77 15.22
C ILE A 287 -3.81 -13.17 16.49
N GLU A 288 -3.63 -12.25 17.44
CA GLU A 288 -2.92 -12.52 18.68
C GLU A 288 -3.64 -13.54 19.59
N ARG A 289 -4.97 -13.45 19.69
CA ARG A 289 -5.78 -14.35 20.52
C ARG A 289 -5.91 -15.74 19.93
N GLU A 290 -6.21 -15.84 18.64
CA GLU A 290 -6.50 -17.11 17.96
C GLU A 290 -5.23 -17.78 17.43
N LYS A 291 -4.10 -17.05 17.35
CA LYS A 291 -2.83 -17.54 16.79
C LYS A 291 -3.03 -18.26 15.46
N LEU A 292 -3.74 -17.59 14.56
CA LEU A 292 -4.08 -18.11 13.24
C LEU A 292 -2.82 -18.58 12.51
N GLN A 293 -2.82 -19.83 12.05
CA GLN A 293 -1.70 -20.38 11.32
C GLN A 293 -1.62 -19.72 9.94
N PRO A 294 -0.54 -19.01 9.62
CA PRO A 294 -0.38 -18.37 8.32
C PRO A 294 -0.13 -19.43 7.23
N ILE A 295 -0.58 -19.14 6.01
CA ILE A 295 -0.43 -20.05 4.88
C ILE A 295 1.04 -20.07 4.42
N PRO A 296 1.68 -21.24 4.30
CA PRO A 296 3.06 -21.32 3.85
C PRO A 296 3.19 -20.91 2.39
N TYR A 297 4.19 -20.09 2.06
CA TYR A 297 4.56 -19.76 0.69
C TYR A 297 6.07 -19.86 0.46
N VAL A 298 6.49 -20.31 -0.71
CA VAL A 298 7.91 -20.54 -1.00
C VAL A 298 8.65 -19.21 -1.16
N TYR A 299 9.86 -19.11 -0.63
CA TYR A 299 10.74 -17.96 -0.83
C TYR A 299 10.90 -17.66 -2.34
N GLY A 300 10.68 -16.40 -2.73
CA GLY A 300 10.77 -15.95 -4.12
C GLY A 300 9.51 -16.20 -4.94
N SER A 301 8.45 -16.78 -4.35
CA SER A 301 7.13 -16.85 -4.97
C SER A 301 6.40 -15.49 -4.90
N ARG A 302 5.24 -15.38 -5.55
CA ARG A 302 4.39 -14.19 -5.42
C ARG A 302 3.66 -14.14 -4.06
N GLY A 303 3.71 -15.20 -3.25
CA GLY A 303 2.92 -15.37 -2.04
C GLY A 303 1.89 -16.51 -2.17
N PRO A 304 0.97 -16.65 -1.20
CA PRO A 304 -0.06 -17.70 -1.19
C PRO A 304 -1.02 -17.59 -2.37
N ALA A 305 -1.51 -18.73 -2.89
CA ALA A 305 -2.47 -18.76 -3.99
C ALA A 305 -3.83 -18.17 -3.59
N GLU A 306 -4.19 -18.34 -2.32
CA GLU A 306 -5.40 -17.80 -1.68
C GLU A 306 -5.44 -16.27 -1.74
N ALA A 307 -4.29 -15.61 -1.82
CA ALA A 307 -4.24 -14.15 -2.01
C ALA A 307 -4.71 -13.76 -3.42
N ASP A 308 -4.34 -14.53 -4.43
CA ASP A 308 -4.80 -14.29 -5.81
C ASP A 308 -6.29 -14.66 -5.97
N GLU A 309 -6.77 -15.69 -5.26
CA GLU A 309 -8.20 -16.02 -5.16
C GLU A 309 -9.02 -14.91 -4.49
N LEU A 310 -8.50 -14.34 -3.38
CA LEU A 310 -9.13 -13.21 -2.69
C LEU A 310 -9.29 -12.01 -3.62
N MET A 311 -8.24 -11.67 -4.37
CA MET A 311 -8.29 -10.57 -5.35
C MET A 311 -9.31 -10.85 -6.47
N LYS A 312 -9.32 -12.09 -7.00
CA LYS A 312 -10.28 -12.49 -8.03
C LYS A 312 -11.72 -12.44 -7.53
N ARG A 313 -11.97 -12.88 -6.29
CA ARG A 313 -13.29 -12.85 -5.64
C ARG A 313 -13.86 -11.44 -5.54
N VAL A 314 -13.01 -10.44 -5.24
CA VAL A 314 -13.44 -9.04 -5.15
C VAL A 314 -13.45 -8.32 -6.51
N GLY A 315 -13.11 -9.04 -7.59
CA GLY A 315 -13.30 -8.59 -8.96
C GLY A 315 -12.07 -8.01 -9.65
N PHE A 316 -10.88 -8.16 -9.06
CA PHE A 316 -9.64 -7.90 -9.77
C PHE A 316 -9.40 -8.99 -10.81
N GLN A 317 -9.15 -8.59 -12.06
CA GLN A 317 -8.91 -9.52 -13.16
C GLN A 317 -7.44 -9.49 -13.55
N TYR A 318 -6.80 -10.66 -13.53
CA TYR A 318 -5.44 -10.85 -14.01
C TYR A 318 -5.46 -11.81 -15.19
N GLU A 319 -5.05 -11.34 -16.37
CA GLU A 319 -5.13 -12.13 -17.60
C GLU A 319 -3.76 -12.59 -18.13
N GLY A 320 -2.66 -11.97 -17.69
CA GLY A 320 -1.30 -12.33 -18.10
C GLY A 320 -0.99 -12.16 -19.59
N THR A 321 -1.88 -11.52 -20.36
CA THR A 321 -1.75 -11.28 -21.81
C THR A 321 -0.77 -10.16 -22.14
N TYR A 322 -0.60 -9.21 -21.22
CA TYR A 322 0.30 -8.08 -21.38
C TYR A 322 1.77 -8.49 -21.39
N LYS A 323 2.49 -8.09 -22.45
CA LYS A 323 3.92 -8.29 -22.60
C LYS A 323 4.60 -6.93 -22.70
N TRP A 324 5.31 -6.55 -21.65
CA TRP A 324 6.16 -5.37 -21.68
C TRP A 324 7.60 -5.73 -22.04
N VAL A 325 8.16 -5.02 -23.00
CA VAL A 325 9.58 -5.10 -23.36
C VAL A 325 10.16 -3.70 -23.22
N ASN A 326 11.28 -3.57 -22.50
CA ASN A 326 11.93 -2.27 -22.35
C ASN A 326 12.38 -1.74 -23.73
N PRO A 327 11.83 -0.62 -24.22
CA PRO A 327 12.09 -0.14 -25.58
C PRO A 327 13.53 0.34 -25.80
N HIS A 328 14.33 0.48 -24.73
CA HIS A 328 15.70 0.96 -24.78
C HIS A 328 16.77 -0.14 -24.64
N LYS A 329 16.37 -1.42 -24.57
CA LYS A 329 17.28 -2.59 -24.55
C LYS A 329 17.38 -3.30 -25.91
N LEU A 330 17.01 -2.61 -26.99
CA LEU A 330 17.09 -3.12 -28.37
C LEU A 330 18.49 -2.97 -28.95
#